data_AF-A0A2S9YH41-F1
#
_entry.id   AF-A0A2S9YH41-F1
#
_cell.length_a   1.000
_cell.length_b   1.000
_cell.length_c   1.000
_cell.angle_alpha   90.00
_cell.angle_beta   90.00
_cell.angle_gamma   90.00
#
_symmetry.space_group_name_H-M   'P 1'
#
loop_
_entity.id
_entity.type
_entity.pdbx_description
1 polymer ?
#
loop_
_entity_poly.entity_id
_entity_poly.type
_entity_poly.pdbx_seq_one_letter_code
_entity_poly.pdbx_strand_id
1 'polypeptide(L)'
;MTPFNANLNSIMDTMSIDTERLPDDRDPWAIASDPRLEIPLKLRRLRQLEYDVRQALVASEEGMDGGPRLPALGEVLAAIAHVGPRAEPSSSPTKF
;
A
#
# COMPACT_ATOMS: atom_id res chain seq x y z
N MET A 1 29.98 49.37 -1.43
CA MET A 1 28.75 48.76 -2.00
C MET A 1 29.13 47.40 -2.56
N THR A 2 28.94 46.35 -1.77
CA THR A 2 29.17 44.95 -2.17
C THR A 2 27.87 44.39 -2.77
N PRO A 3 27.90 43.69 -3.91
CA PRO A 3 26.69 43.03 -4.40
C PRO A 3 26.41 41.77 -3.57
N PHE A 4 25.17 41.69 -3.12
CA PHE A 4 24.55 40.62 -2.36
C PHE A 4 24.35 39.41 -3.29
N ASN A 5 25.30 38.47 -3.31
CA ASN A 5 25.18 37.25 -4.11
C ASN A 5 24.53 36.15 -3.25
N ALA A 6 23.21 36.23 -3.09
CA ALA A 6 22.41 35.18 -2.46
C ALA A 6 21.89 34.24 -3.56
N ASN A 7 22.76 33.36 -4.06
CA ASN A 7 22.34 32.19 -4.82
C ASN A 7 22.33 30.98 -3.88
N LEU A 8 21.21 30.80 -3.18
CA LEU A 8 20.90 29.62 -2.38
C LEU A 8 19.82 28.79 -3.08
N ASN A 9 20.03 28.47 -4.36
CA ASN A 9 19.39 27.32 -4.96
C ASN A 9 20.24 26.09 -4.64
N SER A 10 20.04 25.56 -3.42
CA SER A 10 20.69 24.34 -2.98
C SER A 10 19.64 23.39 -2.42
N ILE A 11 19.39 22.32 -3.18
CA ILE A 11 19.11 20.95 -2.71
C ILE A 11 17.91 20.78 -1.76
N MET A 12 16.71 20.89 -2.34
CA MET A 12 15.58 20.02 -1.96
C MET A 12 14.99 19.29 -3.16
N ASP A 13 15.83 19.02 -4.16
CA ASP A 13 15.57 18.02 -5.20
C ASP A 13 16.13 16.68 -4.71
N THR A 14 15.42 15.59 -4.98
CA THR A 14 15.72 14.19 -4.55
C THR A 14 15.14 13.71 -3.21
N MET A 15 13.88 14.04 -2.93
CA MET A 15 12.95 12.94 -2.69
C MET A 15 12.14 12.75 -3.96
N SER A 16 12.78 12.12 -4.95
CA SER A 16 12.07 11.35 -5.96
C SER A 16 11.22 10.35 -5.20
N ILE A 17 10.02 10.78 -4.81
CA ILE A 17 8.90 9.87 -4.74
C ILE A 17 8.80 9.42 -6.19
N ASP A 18 9.46 8.30 -6.48
CA ASP A 18 9.21 7.48 -7.65
C ASP A 18 7.71 7.28 -7.70
N THR A 19 7.05 8.25 -8.32
CA THR A 19 5.74 8.16 -8.93
C THR A 19 5.98 7.38 -10.22
N GLU A 20 6.64 6.22 -10.08
CA GLU A 20 6.34 5.10 -10.94
C GLU A 20 4.83 5.05 -10.92
N ARG A 21 4.25 5.33 -12.09
CA ARG A 21 2.83 5.34 -12.32
C ARG A 21 2.39 3.90 -12.07
N LEU A 22 2.06 3.63 -10.82
CA LEU A 22 1.78 2.30 -10.31
C LEU A 22 0.59 1.76 -11.11
N PRO A 23 0.77 0.63 -11.81
CA PRO A 23 -0.30 0.04 -12.60
C PRO A 23 -1.44 -0.25 -11.64
N ASP A 24 -2.57 0.43 -11.84
CA ASP A 24 -3.85 0.29 -11.10
C ASP A 24 -3.73 -0.60 -9.85
N ASP A 25 -3.10 -0.09 -8.78
CA ASP A 25 -2.85 -0.77 -7.49
C ASP A 25 -4.18 -1.07 -6.74
N ARG A 26 -5.30 -1.09 -7.45
CA ARG A 26 -6.65 -1.37 -6.95
C ARG A 26 -7.00 -2.84 -7.03
N ASP A 27 -6.25 -3.66 -7.77
CA ASP A 27 -6.40 -5.11 -7.74
C ASP A 27 -5.48 -5.72 -6.68
N PRO A 28 -6.02 -6.19 -5.54
CA PRO A 28 -5.23 -6.78 -4.48
C PRO A 28 -4.52 -8.07 -4.93
N TRP A 29 -5.07 -8.82 -5.89
CA TRP A 29 -4.44 -10.04 -6.40
C TRP A 29 -3.30 -9.76 -7.35
N ALA A 30 -3.37 -8.67 -8.12
CA ALA A 30 -2.27 -8.20 -8.94
C ALA A 30 -1.05 -7.84 -8.07
N ILE A 31 -1.27 -7.10 -6.98
CA ILE A 31 -0.20 -6.75 -6.02
C ILE A 31 0.38 -8.01 -5.38
N ALA A 32 -0.48 -8.93 -4.91
CA ALA A 32 -0.04 -10.16 -4.25
C ALA A 32 0.79 -11.06 -5.19
N SER A 33 0.36 -11.17 -6.45
CA SER A 33 0.95 -12.07 -7.43
C SER A 33 2.12 -11.48 -8.21
N ASP A 34 2.41 -10.17 -8.08
CA ASP A 34 3.46 -9.52 -8.86
C ASP A 34 4.85 -10.10 -8.50
N PRO A 35 5.55 -10.77 -9.42
CA PRO A 35 6.87 -11.34 -9.15
C PRO A 35 7.97 -10.28 -9.03
N ARG A 36 7.71 -9.03 -9.44
CA ARG A 36 8.66 -7.91 -9.40
C ARG A 36 8.69 -7.22 -8.04
N LEU A 37 7.66 -7.41 -7.22
CA LEU A 37 7.56 -6.80 -5.91
C LEU A 37 8.11 -7.73 -4.83
N GLU A 38 8.94 -7.18 -3.96
CA GLU A 38 9.35 -7.89 -2.75
C GLU A 38 8.18 -8.01 -1.75
N ILE A 39 8.18 -9.09 -0.96
CA ILE A 39 7.14 -9.38 0.03
C ILE A 39 6.84 -8.17 0.96
N PRO A 40 7.84 -7.47 1.53
CA PRO A 40 7.57 -6.30 2.38
C PRO A 40 6.85 -5.18 1.63
N LEU A 41 7.19 -4.96 0.36
CA LEU A 41 6.56 -3.94 -0.47
C LEU A 41 5.13 -4.32 -0.86
N LYS A 42 4.89 -5.59 -1.19
CA LYS A 42 3.53 -6.13 -1.41
C LYS A 42 2.63 -5.91 -0.19
N LEU A 43 3.11 -6.28 0.99
CA LEU A 43 2.37 -6.10 2.24
C LEU A 43 2.09 -4.61 2.49
N ARG A 44 3.07 -3.73 2.28
CA ARG A 44 2.87 -2.28 2.43
C ARG A 44 1.76 -1.76 1.50
N ARG A 45 1.78 -2.14 0.22
CA ARG A 45 0.75 -1.71 -0.76
C ARG A 45 -0.62 -2.27 -0.42
N LEU A 46 -0.72 -3.55 -0.07
CA LEU A 46 -1.99 -4.16 0.32
C LEU A 46 -2.58 -3.55 1.61
N ARG A 47 -1.74 -3.16 2.57
CA ARG A 47 -2.18 -2.45 3.78
C ARG A 47 -2.66 -1.03 3.49
N GLN A 48 -2.02 -0.34 2.54
CA GLN A 48 -2.50 0.95 2.07
C GLN A 48 -3.88 0.81 1.41
N LEU A 49 -4.04 -0.20 0.54
CA LEU A 49 -5.32 -0.50 -0.10
C LEU A 49 -6.41 -0.88 0.92
N GLU A 50 -6.06 -1.63 1.98
CA GLU A 50 -6.98 -1.94 3.08
C GLU A 50 -7.48 -0.67 3.77
N TYR A 51 -6.58 0.28 4.04
CA TYR A 51 -6.93 1.56 4.63
C TYR A 51 -7.88 2.34 3.73
N ASP A 52 -7.57 2.45 2.44
CA ASP A 52 -8.38 3.19 1.46
C ASP A 52 -9.79 2.60 1.35
N VAL A 53 -9.91 1.26 1.31
CA VAL A 53 -11.21 0.56 1.29
C VAL A 53 -12.01 0.85 2.56
N ARG A 54 -11.37 0.81 3.74
CA ARG A 54 -12.06 1.13 5.01
C ARG A 54 -12.53 2.59 5.04
N GLN A 55 -11.73 3.53 4.55
CA GLN A 55 -12.13 4.94 4.46
C GLN A 55 -13.32 5.12 3.53
N ALA A 56 -13.34 4.43 2.38
CA ALA A 56 -14.46 4.49 1.46
C ALA A 56 -15.74 3.88 2.05
N LEU A 57 -15.63 2.81 2.85
CA LEU A 57 -16.80 2.25 3.55
C LEU A 57 -17.39 3.26 4.55
N VAL A 58 -16.54 3.96 5.31
CA VAL A 58 -16.99 5.02 6.23
C VAL A 58 -17.63 6.18 5.45
N ALA A 59 -17.01 6.62 4.35
CA ALA A 59 -17.57 7.68 3.50
C ALA A 59 -18.91 7.27 2.87
N SER A 60 -19.07 6.00 2.51
CA SER A 60 -20.34 5.45 2.01
C SER A 60 -21.43 5.46 3.07
N GLU A 61 -21.10 5.08 4.31
CA GLU A 61 -22.02 5.18 5.45
C GLU A 61 -22.45 6.63 5.74
N GLU A 62 -21.58 7.61 5.49
CA GLU A 62 -21.88 9.04 5.63
C GLU A 62 -22.60 9.64 4.40
N GLY A 63 -22.93 8.84 3.38
CA GLY A 63 -23.58 9.30 2.15
C GLY A 63 -22.68 10.15 1.25
N MET A 64 -21.36 10.08 1.44
CA MET A 64 -20.34 10.72 0.62
C MET A 64 -19.82 9.79 -0.49
N ASP A 65 -20.72 9.02 -1.10
CA ASP A 65 -20.42 8.09 -2.20
C ASP A 65 -19.98 8.86 -3.46
N GLY A 66 -18.68 9.17 -3.55
CA GLY A 66 -18.04 9.79 -4.71
C GLY A 66 -16.62 9.29 -4.97
N GLY A 67 -16.20 8.27 -4.22
CA GLY A 67 -14.85 7.73 -4.26
C GLY A 67 -14.56 6.85 -5.49
N PRO A 68 -13.27 6.59 -5.77
CA PRO A 68 -12.88 5.60 -6.76
C PRO A 68 -13.50 4.23 -6.48
N ARG A 69 -13.81 3.46 -7.52
CA ARG A 69 -14.25 2.06 -7.36
C ARG A 69 -13.10 1.26 -6.75
N LEU A 70 -13.26 0.90 -5.48
CA LEU A 70 -12.31 0.10 -4.71
C LEU A 70 -12.77 -1.36 -4.64
N PRO A 71 -11.83 -2.30 -4.45
CA PRO A 71 -12.15 -3.72 -4.27
C PRO A 71 -12.90 -3.97 -2.96
N ALA A 72 -13.48 -5.16 -2.82
CA ALA A 72 -14.12 -5.53 -1.56
C ALA A 72 -13.06 -5.72 -0.46
N LEU A 73 -13.36 -5.27 0.77
CA LEU A 73 -12.44 -5.42 1.91
C LEU A 73 -11.99 -6.87 2.11
N GLY A 74 -12.90 -7.83 1.90
CA GLY A 74 -12.59 -9.26 1.99
C GLY A 74 -11.53 -9.73 0.97
N GLU A 75 -11.52 -9.18 -0.24
CA GLU A 75 -10.53 -9.51 -1.28
C GLU A 75 -9.14 -9.00 -0.90
N VAL A 76 -9.07 -7.78 -0.36
CA VAL A 76 -7.80 -7.20 0.13
C VAL A 76 -7.24 -8.03 1.29
N LEU A 77 -8.07 -8.40 2.25
CA LEU A 77 -7.65 -9.24 3.38
C LEU A 77 -7.18 -10.63 2.93
N ALA A 78 -7.86 -11.24 1.94
CA ALA A 78 -7.44 -12.52 1.36
C ALA A 78 -6.07 -12.42 0.67
N ALA A 79 -5.82 -11.35 -0.09
CA ALA A 79 -4.53 -11.09 -0.71
C ALA A 79 -3.42 -10.85 0.32
N ILE A 80 -3.70 -10.12 1.41
CA ILE A 80 -2.75 -9.95 2.52
C ILE A 80 -2.40 -11.31 3.14
N ALA A 81 -3.40 -12.15 3.39
CA ALA A 81 -3.19 -13.49 3.94
C ALA A 81 -2.40 -14.40 2.98
N HIS A 82 -2.53 -14.19 1.66
CA HIS A 82 -1.78 -14.91 0.65
C HIS A 82 -0.29 -14.52 0.63
N VAL A 83 0.03 -13.24 0.85
CA VAL A 83 1.42 -12.73 0.86
C VAL A 83 2.10 -12.91 2.21
N GLY A 84 1.35 -12.80 3.31
CA GLY A 84 1.85 -12.98 4.66
C GLY A 84 2.42 -14.39 4.86
N PRO A 85 3.29 -14.60 5.85
CA PRO A 85 3.77 -15.94 6.15
C PRO A 85 2.55 -16.81 6.37
N ARG A 86 2.36 -17.82 5.50
CA ARG A 86 1.46 -18.94 5.76
C ARG A 86 1.78 -19.33 7.19
N ALA A 87 0.85 -19.08 8.10
CA ALA A 87 1.03 -19.50 9.48
C ALA A 87 1.26 -21.00 9.38
N GLU A 88 2.53 -21.41 9.44
CA GLU A 88 2.90 -22.80 9.58
C GLU A 88 1.99 -23.30 10.70
N PRO A 89 1.17 -24.34 10.46
CA PRO A 89 0.27 -24.83 11.48
C PRO A 89 1.15 -25.11 12.69
N SER A 90 1.01 -24.27 13.72
CA SER A 90 1.85 -24.31 14.90
C SER A 90 1.75 -25.74 15.40
N SER A 91 2.84 -26.50 15.19
CA SER A 91 2.95 -27.88 15.59
C SER A 91 2.81 -27.84 17.10
N SER A 92 1.58 -28.05 17.56
CA SER A 92 1.25 -28.09 18.97
C SER A 92 2.17 -29.16 19.57
N PRO A 93 2.93 -28.85 20.62
CA PRO A 93 3.84 -29.84 21.18
C PRO A 93 2.97 -30.99 21.69
N THR A 94 3.05 -32.13 21.01
CA THR A 94 2.52 -33.39 21.49
C THR A 94 3.20 -33.67 22.83
N LYS A 95 2.49 -33.43 23.94
CA LYS A 95 2.92 -33.94 25.23
C LYS A 95 2.77 -35.45 25.18
N PHE A 96 3.91 -36.13 25.28
CA PHE A 96 4.03 -37.54 25.64
C PHE A 96 3.45 -37.79 27.03
#